data_AF-A0A7K0D4L8-F1
#
_entry.id   AF-A0A7K0D4L8-F1
#
_cell.length_a   1.000
_cell.length_b   1.000
_cell.length_c   1.000
_cell.angle_alpha   90.00
_cell.angle_beta   90.00
_cell.angle_gamma   90.00
#
_symmetry.space_group_name_H-M   'P 1'
#
loop_
_entity.id
_entity.type
_entity.pdbx_description
1 polymer ?
#
loop_
_entity_poly.entity_id
_entity_poly.type
_entity_poly.pdbx_seq_one_letter_code
_entity_poly.pdbx_strand_id
1 'polypeptide(L)'
;MAAEHDGQVSSSGEGRAVSRGEVVRRVGWGALALSEAILRTRLLQGVALFSLIVMVFGAMAGNLVMTVVCVGVGLVGLVLFGVALKRRWPAGRQWVFIAVVFAVDISLIVVAADLGR
;
A
#
# COMPACT_ATOMS: atom_id res chain seq x y z
N MET A 1 11.83 -76.41 -14.84
CA MET A 1 12.72 -75.36 -15.38
C MET A 1 11.82 -74.15 -15.61
N ALA A 2 11.43 -73.37 -14.61
CA ALA A 2 12.18 -72.60 -13.60
C ALA A 2 13.01 -71.46 -14.21
N ALA A 3 12.90 -70.28 -13.56
CA ALA A 3 13.38 -68.92 -13.88
C ALA A 3 12.36 -68.08 -14.69
N GLU A 4 11.53 -67.19 -14.12
CA GLU A 4 11.78 -66.12 -13.12
C GLU A 4 12.58 -64.93 -13.70
N HIS A 5 11.86 -63.83 -13.92
CA HIS A 5 12.29 -62.42 -14.03
C HIS A 5 11.01 -61.64 -14.40
N ASP A 6 10.14 -61.22 -13.47
CA ASP A 6 10.36 -60.41 -12.28
C ASP A 6 11.41 -59.29 -12.46
N GLY A 7 10.91 -58.06 -12.40
CA GLY A 7 11.74 -56.86 -12.23
C GLY A 7 11.72 -55.90 -13.42
N GLN A 8 10.65 -55.11 -13.56
CA GLN A 8 10.79 -53.64 -13.47
C GLN A 8 9.40 -52.98 -13.48
N VAL A 9 8.69 -53.14 -12.37
CA VAL A 9 7.86 -52.07 -11.85
C VAL A 9 8.84 -50.96 -11.42
N SER A 10 9.30 -50.15 -12.36
CA SER A 10 9.86 -48.85 -12.01
C SER A 10 8.65 -47.98 -11.67
N SER A 11 8.11 -48.19 -10.45
CA SER A 11 7.19 -47.24 -9.86
C SER A 11 8.01 -45.97 -9.69
N SER A 12 7.86 -45.10 -10.69
CA SER A 12 8.30 -43.72 -10.66
C SER A 12 8.06 -43.21 -9.25
N GLY A 13 9.14 -43.01 -8.51
CA GLY A 13 9.18 -42.31 -7.24
C GLY A 13 8.84 -40.82 -7.45
N GLU A 14 7.85 -40.52 -8.28
CA GLU A 14 7.13 -39.25 -8.41
C GLU A 14 6.25 -38.99 -7.17
N GLY A 15 6.70 -39.48 -6.02
CA GLY A 15 6.35 -38.93 -4.73
C GLY A 15 6.97 -37.55 -4.60
N ARG A 16 6.37 -36.58 -5.29
CA ARG A 16 6.19 -35.18 -4.88
C ARG A 16 7.25 -34.67 -3.89
N ALA A 17 8.52 -34.65 -4.29
CA ALA A 17 9.46 -33.73 -3.68
C ALA A 17 9.04 -32.34 -4.16
N VAL A 18 8.03 -31.76 -3.50
CA VAL A 18 7.69 -30.35 -3.63
C VAL A 18 9.00 -29.62 -3.36
N SER A 19 9.65 -29.15 -4.43
CA SER A 19 10.97 -28.57 -4.36
C SER A 19 10.91 -27.47 -3.31
N ARG A 20 11.70 -27.60 -2.23
CA ARG A 20 11.72 -26.61 -1.15
C ARG A 20 11.90 -25.20 -1.71
N GLY A 21 12.60 -25.06 -2.84
CA GLY A 21 12.73 -23.79 -3.57
C GLY A 21 11.42 -23.22 -4.11
N GLU A 22 10.49 -24.06 -4.57
CA GLU A 22 9.18 -23.60 -5.05
C GLU A 22 8.25 -23.21 -3.88
N VAL A 23 8.33 -23.92 -2.75
CA VAL A 23 7.64 -23.53 -1.51
C VAL A 23 8.16 -22.18 -1.02
N VAL A 24 9.48 -22.02 -0.92
CA VAL A 24 10.10 -20.75 -0.51
C VAL A 24 9.73 -19.61 -1.46
N ARG A 25 9.68 -19.86 -2.77
CA ARG A 25 9.28 -18.83 -3.73
C ARG A 25 7.81 -18.44 -3.54
N ARG A 26 6.89 -19.39 -3.38
CA ARG A 26 5.46 -19.11 -3.15
C ARG A 26 5.22 -18.39 -1.83
N VAL A 27 5.91 -18.81 -0.76
CA VAL A 27 5.85 -18.14 0.55
C VAL A 27 6.44 -16.73 0.47
N GLY A 28 7.55 -16.54 -0.24
CA GLY A 28 8.17 -15.23 -0.46
C GLY A 28 7.23 -14.25 -1.18
N TRP A 29 6.58 -14.68 -2.26
CA TRP A 29 5.57 -13.87 -2.96
C TRP A 29 4.34 -13.59 -2.08
N GLY A 30 3.89 -14.58 -1.31
CA GLY A 30 2.80 -14.41 -0.35
C GLY A 30 3.13 -13.38 0.74
N ALA A 31 4.33 -13.46 1.31
CA ALA A 31 4.81 -12.53 2.33
C ALA A 31 4.95 -11.11 1.77
N LEU A 32 5.44 -10.95 0.54
CA LEU A 32 5.57 -9.66 -0.12
C LEU A 32 4.20 -9.01 -0.34
N ALA A 33 3.22 -9.78 -0.83
CA ALA A 33 1.85 -9.31 -1.01
C ALA A 33 1.19 -8.90 0.32
N LEU A 34 1.48 -9.64 1.39
CA LEU A 34 0.97 -9.35 2.73
C LEU A 34 1.62 -8.08 3.32
N SER A 35 2.93 -7.93 3.10
CA SER A 35 3.70 -6.74 3.47
C SER A 35 3.16 -5.51 2.74
N GLU A 36 2.88 -5.62 1.43
CA GLU A 36 2.29 -4.56 0.63
C GLU A 36 0.90 -4.18 1.15
N ALA A 37 0.05 -5.15 1.48
CA ALA A 37 -1.28 -4.88 2.03
C ALA A 37 -1.24 -4.15 3.38
N ILE A 38 -0.32 -4.54 4.27
CA ILE A 38 -0.13 -3.87 5.57
C ILE A 38 0.42 -2.47 5.37
N LEU A 39 1.47 -2.32 4.55
CA LEU A 39 2.12 -1.03 4.30
C LEU A 39 1.12 -0.04 3.68
N ARG A 40 0.32 -0.50 2.73
CA ARG A 40 -0.77 0.27 2.11
C ARG A 40 -1.81 0.75 3.12
N THR A 41 -2.22 -0.11 4.04
CA THR A 41 -3.19 0.25 5.10
C THR A 41 -2.61 1.30 6.04
N ARG A 42 -1.33 1.14 6.44
CA ARG A 42 -0.63 2.10 7.30
C ARG A 42 -0.39 3.44 6.62
N LEU A 43 -0.05 3.44 5.34
CA LEU A 43 0.12 4.67 4.55
C LEU A 43 -1.21 5.41 4.38
N LEU A 44 -2.30 4.71 4.09
CA LEU A 44 -3.63 5.33 4.02
C LEU A 44 -4.03 5.95 5.37
N GLN A 45 -3.78 5.26 6.47
CA GLN A 45 -4.02 5.80 7.82
C GLN A 45 -3.13 7.02 8.11
N GLY A 46 -1.86 6.98 7.69
CA GLY A 46 -0.93 8.10 7.82
C GLY A 46 -1.38 9.34 7.03
N VAL A 47 -1.80 9.16 5.78
CA VAL A 47 -2.34 10.24 4.93
C VAL A 47 -3.58 10.87 5.58
N ALA A 48 -4.51 10.05 6.09
CA ALA A 48 -5.70 10.56 6.76
C ALA A 48 -5.37 11.38 8.01
N LEU A 49 -4.43 10.90 8.84
CA LEU A 49 -3.95 11.65 10.01
C LEU A 49 -3.23 12.94 9.60
N PHE A 50 -2.43 12.90 8.54
CA PHE A 50 -1.69 14.06 8.06
C PHE A 50 -2.63 15.15 7.52
N SER A 51 -3.61 14.77 6.70
CA SER A 51 -4.65 15.67 6.22
C SER A 51 -5.44 16.30 7.37
N LEU A 52 -5.72 15.56 8.44
CA LEU A 52 -6.35 16.10 9.64
C LEU A 52 -5.47 17.16 10.33
N ILE A 53 -4.17 16.90 10.46
CA ILE A 53 -3.22 17.85 11.05
C ILE A 53 -3.15 19.13 10.22
N VAL A 54 -3.03 19.01 8.89
CA VAL A 54 -3.02 20.16 7.96
C VAL A 54 -4.30 20.98 8.09
N MET A 55 -5.46 20.31 8.18
CA MET A 55 -6.75 20.97 8.38
C MET A 55 -6.79 21.79 9.67
N VAL A 56 -6.31 21.23 10.79
CA VAL A 56 -6.27 21.91 12.09
C VAL A 56 -5.30 23.08 12.08
N PHE A 57 -4.08 22.89 11.54
CA PHE A 57 -3.10 23.97 11.44
C PHE A 57 -3.58 25.11 10.54
N GLY A 58 -4.18 24.79 9.40
CA GLY A 58 -4.78 25.77 8.51
C GLY A 58 -5.93 26.55 9.15
N ALA A 59 -6.77 25.88 9.94
CA ALA A 59 -7.83 26.55 10.70
C ALA A 59 -7.28 27.52 11.76
N MET A 60 -6.08 27.25 12.31
CA MET A 60 -5.42 28.12 13.29
C MET A 60 -4.54 29.22 12.66
N ALA A 61 -4.35 29.22 11.34
CA ALA A 61 -3.41 30.13 10.66
C ALA A 61 -3.82 31.62 10.69
N GLY A 62 -5.03 31.97 11.13
CA GLY A 62 -5.52 33.36 11.20
C GLY A 62 -5.71 34.05 9.85
N ASN A 63 -5.32 33.41 8.74
CA ASN A 63 -5.47 33.88 7.37
C ASN A 63 -6.52 33.05 6.64
N LEU A 64 -7.60 33.71 6.22
CA LEU A 64 -8.78 33.08 5.62
C LEU A 64 -8.47 32.32 4.33
N VAL A 65 -7.52 32.80 3.51
CA VAL A 65 -7.09 32.12 2.28
C VAL A 65 -6.36 30.81 2.62
N MET A 66 -5.43 30.86 3.58
CA MET A 66 -4.72 29.68 4.09
C MET A 66 -5.67 28.66 4.70
N THR A 67 -6.65 29.12 5.49
CA THR A 67 -7.65 28.26 6.09
C THR A 67 -8.47 27.53 5.02
N VAL A 68 -8.98 28.23 4.00
CA VAL A 68 -9.76 27.59 2.94
C VAL A 68 -8.93 26.57 2.16
N VAL A 69 -7.67 26.88 1.85
CA VAL A 69 -6.79 25.97 1.11
C VAL A 69 -6.45 24.72 1.93
N CYS A 70 -6.00 24.88 3.18
CA CYS A 70 -5.64 23.76 4.04
C CYS A 70 -6.85 22.88 4.41
N VAL A 71 -8.00 23.49 4.68
CA VAL A 71 -9.24 22.75 4.94
C VAL A 71 -9.73 22.04 3.70
N GLY A 72 -9.69 22.71 2.54
CA GLY A 72 -10.06 22.11 1.25
C GLY A 72 -9.21 20.88 0.92
N VAL A 73 -7.89 20.98 1.10
CA VAL A 73 -6.98 19.85 0.83
C VAL A 73 -7.16 18.73 1.85
N GLY A 74 -7.31 19.06 3.13
CA GLY A 74 -7.60 18.08 4.18
C GLY A 74 -8.88 17.29 3.92
N LEU A 75 -9.94 17.97 3.46
CA LEU A 75 -11.20 17.35 3.04
C LEU A 75 -11.03 16.44 1.82
N VAL A 76 -10.27 16.87 0.82
CA VAL A 76 -9.96 16.04 -0.36
C VAL A 76 -9.21 14.77 0.07
N GLY A 77 -8.23 14.88 0.98
CA GLY A 77 -7.52 13.74 1.56
C GLY A 77 -8.45 12.75 2.28
N LEU A 78 -9.38 13.26 3.10
CA LEU A 78 -10.38 12.45 3.80
C LEU A 78 -11.36 11.74 2.87
N VAL A 79 -11.88 12.44 1.86
CA VAL A 79 -12.77 11.84 0.85
C VAL A 79 -12.03 10.76 0.07
N LEU A 80 -10.77 11.01 -0.31
CA LEU A 80 -9.93 10.05 -1.00
C LEU A 80 -9.65 8.81 -0.14
N PHE A 81 -9.41 8.98 1.16
CA PHE A 81 -9.29 7.86 2.08
C PHE A 81 -10.57 7.00 2.10
N GLY A 82 -11.74 7.63 2.18
CA GLY A 82 -13.03 6.94 2.09
C GLY A 82 -13.22 6.18 0.77
N VAL A 83 -12.83 6.79 -0.35
CA VAL A 83 -12.86 6.14 -1.68
C VAL A 83 -11.86 4.98 -1.74
N ALA A 84 -10.65 5.13 -1.19
CA ALA A 84 -9.63 4.09 -1.18
C ALA A 84 -10.03 2.86 -0.33
N LEU A 85 -10.77 3.07 0.76
CA LEU A 85 -11.36 2.00 1.57
C LEU A 85 -12.48 1.27 0.81
N LYS A 86 -13.36 2.03 0.13
CA LYS A 86 -14.54 1.47 -0.53
C LYS A 86 -14.20 0.80 -1.87
N ARG A 87 -13.26 1.37 -2.61
CA ARG A 87 -12.88 0.96 -3.95
C ARG A 87 -11.57 0.21 -3.83
N ARG A 88 -11.63 -1.13 -3.76
CA ARG A 88 -10.48 -2.05 -3.74
C ARG A 88 -9.65 -1.93 -5.02
N TRP A 89 -8.94 -0.82 -5.17
CA TRP A 89 -8.19 -0.50 -6.37
C TRP A 89 -6.98 -1.41 -6.55
N PRO A 90 -6.56 -1.66 -7.81
CA PRO A 90 -5.30 -2.35 -8.07
C PRO A 90 -4.15 -1.59 -7.42
N ALA A 91 -3.21 -2.32 -6.83
CA ALA A 91 -2.20 -1.74 -5.93
C ALA A 91 -1.40 -0.59 -6.57
N GLY A 92 -1.01 -0.74 -7.84
CA GLY A 92 -0.29 0.31 -8.57
C GLY A 92 -1.03 1.65 -8.66
N ARG A 93 -2.36 1.65 -8.82
CA ARG A 93 -3.13 2.91 -8.83
C ARG A 93 -3.20 3.56 -7.46
N GLN A 94 -3.20 2.78 -6.38
CA GLN A 94 -3.17 3.36 -5.04
C GLN A 94 -1.83 3.99 -4.70
N TRP A 95 -0.71 3.41 -5.15
CA TRP A 95 0.62 3.99 -4.96
C TRP A 95 0.77 5.35 -5.63
N VAL A 96 0.35 5.47 -6.89
CA VAL A 96 0.36 6.76 -7.60
C VAL A 96 -0.48 7.80 -6.85
N PHE A 97 -1.64 7.39 -6.32
CA PHE A 97 -2.50 8.29 -5.57
C PHE A 97 -1.90 8.74 -4.24
N ILE A 98 -1.32 7.81 -3.46
CA ILE A 98 -0.62 8.16 -2.22
C ILE A 98 0.48 9.16 -2.52
N ALA A 99 1.29 8.92 -3.56
CA ALA A 99 2.36 9.82 -3.97
C ALA A 99 1.84 11.23 -4.34
N VAL A 100 0.72 11.31 -5.07
CA VAL A 100 0.10 12.60 -5.43
C VAL A 100 -0.37 13.37 -4.19
N VAL A 101 -1.10 12.71 -3.28
CA VAL A 101 -1.57 13.38 -2.06
C VAL A 101 -0.40 13.86 -1.22
N PHE A 102 0.63 13.02 -1.06
CA PHE A 102 1.84 13.39 -0.33
C PHE A 102 2.55 14.60 -0.95
N ALA A 103 2.65 14.64 -2.28
CA ALA A 103 3.27 15.75 -2.98
C ALA A 103 2.48 17.06 -2.81
N VAL A 104 1.15 17.00 -2.83
CA VAL A 104 0.28 18.16 -2.60
C VAL A 104 0.43 18.66 -1.16
N ASP A 105 0.38 17.77 -0.17
CA ASP A 105 0.52 18.12 1.24
C ASP A 105 1.89 18.76 1.53
N ILE A 106 2.97 18.19 1.01
CA ILE A 106 4.32 18.77 1.13
C ILE A 106 4.36 20.15 0.47
N SER A 107 3.80 20.28 -0.74
CA SER A 107 3.80 21.55 -1.49
C SER A 107 3.08 22.65 -0.73
N LEU A 108 1.96 22.32 -0.07
CA LEU A 108 1.23 23.26 0.77
C LEU A 108 2.01 23.67 2.01
N ILE A 109 2.72 22.74 2.65
CA ILE A 109 3.58 23.06 3.79
C ILE A 109 4.70 24.01 3.36
N VAL A 110 5.34 23.74 2.21
CA VAL A 110 6.40 24.61 1.68
C VAL A 110 5.86 26.00 1.35
N VAL A 111 4.72 26.08 0.65
CA VAL A 111 4.06 27.35 0.32
C VAL A 111 3.63 28.10 1.59
N ALA A 112 3.14 27.38 2.60
CA ALA A 112 2.78 27.97 3.89
C ALA A 112 3.99 28.50 4.67
N ALA A 113 5.09 27.77 4.64
CA ALA A 113 6.35 28.22 5.24
C ALA A 113 6.92 29.46 4.53
N ASP A 114 6.70 29.59 3.22
CA ASP A 114 7.18 30.73 2.43
C ASP A 114 6.30 31.98 2.62
N LEU A 115 4.97 31.81 2.66
CA LEU A 115 4.00 32.88 2.95
C LEU A 115 4.02 33.36 4.41
N GLY A 116 4.63 32.62 5.32
CA GLY A 116 4.78 32.96 6.73
C GLY A 116 6.03 33.79 7.06
N ARG A 117 6.92 34.03 6.10
CA ARG A 117 8.04 34.98 6.22
C ARG A 117 7.65 36.36 5.74
#